data_AF-A0AAN7UP25-F1
#
_entry.id   AF-A0AAN7UP25-F1
#
_cell.length_a   1.000
_cell.length_b   1.000
_cell.length_c   1.000
_cell.angle_alpha   90.00
_cell.angle_beta   90.00
_cell.angle_gamma   90.00
#
_symmetry.space_group_name_H-M   'P 1'
#
loop_
_entity.id
_entity.type
_entity.pdbx_description
1 polymer ?
#
loop_
_entity_poly.entity_id
_entity_poly.type
_entity_poly.pdbx_seq_one_letter_code
_entity_poly.pdbx_strand_id
1 'polypeptide(L)'
;MFDEELKAKVVVTLFQLCTRPLIEQSLNGSWSNSIEQSTYATLILVETRRVPIFSEIRSRIEIAIKSAVLFMSDHEGGATAEERLRTEQLSYNPTHIVQAYKLAALKASTTSIGSNSISDIRTAAYPFLKLIQKTPLFSGVAEWKLSCSYIEATYFLPLLRARRSLIFSRTNVTEDKYFDIIPFTWTACNNSRGTYASNTLLFEMMIISFLNYQIDEYMEAVAGPIIMKELSSEINHFIDYLFTGSSSLENIPSYLAPLANFTSYIRKGVTNSSVLDQRNLNRELKSFLRAHIVQAEDNAQLTARIGDTGFSKADTTFFSWVRSTSADHTSCPYSFAFLSCLISRSIGQGAECFSTTAQRYYASDTCRHLATMCRMYNDYGSIQRDAEEKNLNSVDFEDFASSADKKQTLFELAEYERVCLQNALGRLEQEAERTVSEELGKEQRERRKMAILRMFCDVTDLYGQLYVVKDMASRIKPSTNGEHHAS
;
A
#
# COMPACT_ATOMS: atom_id res chain seq x y z
N MET A 1 30.89 12.31 0.01
CA MET A 1 30.09 11.60 -1.01
C MET A 1 28.81 11.14 -0.32
N PHE A 2 27.62 11.42 -0.85
CA PHE A 2 26.37 10.97 -0.22
C PHE A 2 26.26 9.44 -0.26
N ASP A 3 25.72 8.82 0.79
CA ASP A 3 25.40 7.39 0.77
C ASP A 3 24.20 7.08 -0.16
N GLU A 4 24.02 5.82 -0.52
CA GLU A 4 22.97 5.39 -1.45
C GLU A 4 21.56 5.62 -0.92
N GLU A 5 21.36 5.57 0.41
CA GLU A 5 20.07 5.82 1.04
C GLU A 5 19.66 7.29 0.90
N LEU A 6 20.58 8.21 1.18
CA LEU A 6 20.36 9.64 1.02
C LEU A 6 20.15 10.00 -0.45
N LYS A 7 20.94 9.42 -1.38
CA LYS A 7 20.72 9.61 -2.82
C LYS A 7 19.32 9.20 -3.24
N ALA A 8 18.85 8.02 -2.85
CA ALA A 8 17.50 7.55 -3.19
C ALA A 8 16.42 8.48 -2.63
N LYS A 9 16.53 8.92 -1.37
CA LYS A 9 15.59 9.88 -0.76
C LYS A 9 15.53 11.22 -1.49
N VAL A 10 16.69 11.75 -1.89
CA VAL A 10 16.79 12.99 -2.67
C VAL A 10 16.13 12.80 -4.04
N VAL A 11 16.42 11.70 -4.74
CA VAL A 11 15.86 11.43 -6.08
C VAL A 11 14.33 11.27 -6.02
N VAL A 12 13.78 10.52 -5.06
CA VAL A 12 12.32 10.39 -4.88
C VAL A 12 11.69 11.76 -4.65
N THR A 13 12.28 12.59 -3.79
CA THR A 13 11.75 13.92 -3.44
C THR A 13 11.78 14.86 -4.64
N LEU A 14 12.90 14.91 -5.38
CA LEU A 14 13.02 15.70 -6.60
C LEU A 14 12.02 15.21 -7.66
N PHE A 15 11.87 13.90 -7.79
CA PHE A 15 10.98 13.31 -8.78
C PHE A 15 9.53 13.71 -8.53
N GLN A 16 9.06 13.58 -7.29
CA GLN A 16 7.72 14.01 -6.86
C GLN A 16 7.49 15.52 -7.01
N LEU A 17 8.53 16.34 -6.76
CA LEU A 17 8.45 17.79 -6.95
C LEU A 17 8.15 18.16 -8.41
N CYS A 18 8.62 17.37 -9.38
CA CYS A 18 8.23 17.53 -10.78
C CYS A 18 6.89 16.89 -11.12
N THR A 19 6.65 15.64 -10.71
CA THR A 19 5.53 14.84 -11.20
C THR A 19 4.20 15.30 -10.63
N ARG A 20 4.14 15.78 -9.39
CA ARG A 20 2.88 16.24 -8.78
C ARG A 20 2.30 17.45 -9.53
N PRO A 21 3.05 18.57 -9.75
CA PRO A 21 2.54 19.64 -10.60
C PRO A 21 2.20 19.18 -12.02
N LEU A 22 3.00 18.29 -12.60
CA LEU A 22 2.74 17.76 -13.95
C LEU A 22 1.41 16.99 -14.04
N ILE A 23 1.06 16.21 -13.01
CA ILE A 23 -0.17 15.40 -12.97
C ILE A 23 -1.42 16.26 -12.70
N GLU A 24 -1.28 17.33 -11.91
CA GLU A 24 -2.35 18.23 -11.49
C GLU A 24 -2.73 19.30 -12.51
N GLN A 25 -1.92 19.50 -13.55
CA GLN A 25 -2.19 20.54 -14.53
C GLN A 25 -3.58 20.34 -15.16
N SER A 26 -4.39 21.41 -15.13
CA SER A 26 -5.70 21.43 -15.76
C SER A 26 -5.60 21.40 -17.29
N LEU A 27 -6.68 21.05 -17.96
CA LEU A 27 -6.73 21.00 -19.43
C LEU A 27 -6.42 22.35 -20.09
N ASN A 28 -6.72 23.46 -19.41
CA ASN A 28 -6.38 24.82 -19.88
C ASN A 28 -4.91 25.21 -19.64
N GLY A 29 -4.08 24.32 -19.10
CA GLY A 29 -2.67 24.59 -18.79
C GLY A 29 -2.42 25.23 -17.43
N SER A 30 -3.45 25.56 -16.66
CA SER A 30 -3.34 26.21 -15.36
C SER A 30 -3.27 25.23 -14.18
N TRP A 31 -2.87 25.76 -13.03
CA TRP A 31 -3.08 25.15 -11.73
C TRP A 31 -4.14 25.95 -10.98
N SER A 32 -5.26 25.30 -10.67
CA SER A 32 -6.42 25.90 -10.00
C SER A 32 -6.94 27.18 -10.67
N ASN A 33 -6.76 27.34 -11.99
CA ASN A 33 -7.08 28.57 -12.72
C ASN A 33 -6.42 29.84 -12.14
N SER A 34 -5.31 29.70 -11.40
CA SER A 34 -4.63 30.79 -10.72
C SER A 34 -3.31 31.11 -11.42
N ILE A 35 -3.09 32.40 -11.73
CA ILE A 35 -1.82 32.87 -12.30
C ILE A 35 -0.66 32.61 -11.34
N GLU A 36 -0.87 32.86 -10.04
CA GLU A 36 0.15 32.66 -9.01
C GLU A 36 0.59 31.19 -8.94
N GLN A 37 -0.36 30.26 -8.79
CA GLN A 37 -0.05 28.83 -8.75
C GLN A 37 0.59 28.33 -10.05
N SER A 38 0.05 28.77 -11.19
CA SER A 38 0.57 28.36 -12.50
C SER A 38 1.99 28.84 -12.73
N THR A 39 2.33 30.02 -12.21
CA THR A 39 3.67 30.57 -12.27
C THR A 39 4.65 29.74 -11.44
N TYR A 40 4.31 29.40 -10.19
CA TYR A 40 5.15 28.57 -9.33
C TYR A 40 5.37 27.17 -9.92
N ALA A 41 4.28 26.54 -10.39
CA ALA A 41 4.35 25.24 -11.04
C ALA A 41 5.21 25.28 -12.32
N THR A 42 5.07 26.33 -13.13
CA THR A 42 5.89 26.50 -14.35
C THR A 42 7.38 26.62 -14.00
N LEU A 43 7.75 27.41 -12.99
CA LEU A 43 9.14 27.53 -12.56
C LEU A 43 9.71 26.19 -12.09
N ILE A 44 8.94 25.43 -11.31
CA ILE A 44 9.31 24.07 -10.90
C ILE A 44 9.55 23.17 -12.11
N LEU A 45 8.63 23.16 -13.08
CA LEU A 45 8.75 22.37 -14.29
C LEU A 45 9.96 22.79 -15.15
N VAL A 46 10.23 24.10 -15.26
CA VAL A 46 11.37 24.65 -16.01
C VAL A 46 12.71 24.27 -15.39
N GLU A 47 12.81 24.25 -14.06
CA GLU A 47 14.05 23.83 -13.39
C GLU A 47 14.22 22.31 -13.44
N THR A 48 13.15 21.55 -13.24
CA THR A 48 13.20 20.07 -13.28
C THR A 48 13.55 19.53 -14.66
N ARG A 49 13.09 20.12 -15.78
CA ARG A 49 13.50 19.67 -17.13
C ARG A 49 15.02 19.72 -17.38
N ARG A 50 15.80 20.46 -16.58
CA ARG A 50 17.27 20.53 -16.64
C ARG A 50 17.95 19.36 -15.96
N VAL A 51 17.25 18.62 -15.10
CA VAL A 51 17.82 17.53 -14.33
C VAL A 51 17.69 16.22 -15.13
N PRO A 52 18.78 15.43 -15.27
CA PRO A 52 18.76 14.23 -16.10
C PRO A 52 17.76 13.14 -15.70
N ILE A 53 17.36 13.05 -14.43
CA ILE A 53 16.42 12.04 -13.92
C ILE A 53 15.02 12.14 -14.56
N PHE A 54 14.73 13.23 -15.28
CA PHE A 54 13.46 13.48 -15.96
C PHE A 54 13.52 13.26 -17.47
N SER A 55 14.61 12.69 -18.00
CA SER A 55 14.81 12.48 -19.44
C SER A 55 13.62 11.78 -20.10
N GLU A 56 13.05 10.77 -19.45
CA GLU A 56 11.93 9.97 -19.98
C GLU A 56 10.60 10.73 -20.06
N ILE A 57 10.37 11.64 -19.12
CA ILE A 57 9.13 12.43 -19.05
C ILE A 57 9.32 13.85 -19.59
N ARG A 58 10.50 14.18 -20.14
CA ARG A 58 10.85 15.52 -20.62
C ARG A 58 9.86 16.05 -21.65
N SER A 59 9.42 15.21 -22.58
CA SER A 59 8.41 15.61 -23.58
C SER A 59 7.10 16.05 -22.93
N ARG A 60 6.68 15.40 -21.84
CA ARG A 60 5.48 15.78 -21.07
C ARG A 60 5.69 17.08 -20.31
N ILE A 61 6.87 17.27 -19.70
CA ILE A 61 7.23 18.52 -19.03
C ILE A 61 7.19 19.69 -20.01
N GLU A 62 7.75 19.53 -21.22
CA GLU A 62 7.75 20.57 -22.25
C GLU A 62 6.33 20.91 -22.75
N ILE A 63 5.46 19.91 -22.92
CA ILE A 63 4.05 20.14 -23.25
C ILE A 63 3.37 20.95 -22.13
N ALA A 64 3.58 20.56 -20.88
CA ALA A 64 2.98 21.24 -19.74
C ALA A 64 3.44 22.70 -19.60
N ILE A 65 4.75 22.96 -19.77
CA ILE A 65 5.31 24.31 -19.78
C ILE A 65 4.67 25.15 -20.89
N LYS A 66 4.54 24.61 -22.11
CA LYS A 66 3.90 25.32 -23.23
C LYS A 66 2.45 25.67 -22.94
N SER A 67 1.67 24.73 -22.42
CA SER A 67 0.27 24.98 -22.04
C SER A 67 0.16 26.03 -20.95
N ALA A 68 1.05 26.03 -19.96
CA ALA A 68 1.08 27.01 -18.89
C ALA A 68 1.44 28.41 -19.40
N VAL A 69 2.40 28.51 -20.33
CA VAL A 69 2.77 29.77 -20.98
C VAL A 69 1.61 30.35 -21.77
N LEU A 70 0.85 29.52 -22.50
CA LEU A 70 -0.35 29.97 -23.21
C LEU A 70 -1.38 30.53 -22.23
N PHE A 71 -1.72 29.79 -21.17
CA PHE A 71 -2.63 30.24 -20.12
C PHE A 71 -2.22 31.59 -19.51
N MET A 72 -0.94 31.73 -19.14
CA MET A 72 -0.43 32.95 -18.54
C MET A 72 -0.40 34.14 -19.52
N SER A 73 -0.24 33.88 -20.82
CA SER A 73 -0.19 34.93 -21.85
C SER A 73 -1.59 35.46 -22.14
N ASP A 74 -2.61 34.60 -22.17
CA ASP A 74 -4.00 34.99 -22.43
C ASP A 74 -4.63 35.81 -21.29
N HIS A 75 -4.12 35.65 -20.06
CA HIS A 75 -4.52 36.45 -18.90
C HIS A 75 -3.62 37.69 -18.72
N GLU A 76 -3.85 38.74 -19.53
CA GLU A 76 -3.16 40.04 -19.43
C GLU A 76 -3.62 40.89 -18.24
N GLY A 77 -4.85 40.67 -17.73
CA GLY A 77 -5.34 41.29 -16.51
C GLY A 77 -4.79 40.56 -15.28
N GLY A 78 -4.07 41.27 -14.40
CA GLY A 78 -3.46 40.70 -13.20
C GLY A 78 -4.45 39.93 -12.32
N ALA A 79 -3.91 39.07 -11.44
CA ALA A 79 -4.70 38.14 -10.63
C ALA A 79 -5.91 38.81 -9.95
N THR A 80 -7.10 38.28 -10.18
CA THR A 80 -8.31 38.77 -9.49
C THR A 80 -8.20 38.52 -7.98
N ALA A 81 -8.94 39.26 -7.16
CA ALA A 81 -8.85 39.12 -5.69
C ALA A 81 -9.16 37.69 -5.19
N GLU A 82 -9.89 36.89 -5.98
CA GLU A 82 -10.27 35.51 -5.70
C GLU A 82 -9.18 34.48 -6.09
N GLU A 83 -8.23 34.83 -6.97
CA GLU A 83 -7.18 33.93 -7.48
C GLU A 83 -5.93 33.83 -6.57
N ARG A 84 -5.90 34.57 -5.46
CA ARG A 84 -4.72 34.71 -4.60
C ARG A 84 -4.66 33.60 -3.55
N LEU A 85 -3.50 32.94 -3.45
CA LEU A 85 -3.24 32.04 -2.34
C LEU A 85 -3.17 32.84 -1.03
N ARG A 86 -4.11 32.59 -0.11
CA ARG A 86 -4.07 33.11 1.27
C ARG A 86 -3.03 32.35 2.12
N THR A 87 -1.81 32.18 1.62
CA THR A 87 -0.79 31.39 2.30
C THR A 87 0.00 32.14 3.36
N GLU A 88 -0.19 33.45 3.55
CA GLU A 88 0.53 34.18 4.59
C GLU A 88 -0.38 35.07 5.45
N GLN A 89 -0.02 35.17 6.72
CA GLN A 89 -0.55 36.07 7.76
C GLN A 89 -0.33 37.57 7.44
N LEU A 90 -0.06 37.91 6.19
CA LEU A 90 0.12 39.26 5.70
C LEU A 90 -1.04 39.59 4.77
N SER A 91 -1.90 40.49 5.22
CA SER A 91 -3.05 41.05 4.48
C SER A 91 -2.68 41.78 3.17
N TYR A 92 -1.42 41.69 2.75
CA TYR A 92 -0.83 42.32 1.57
C TYR A 92 0.02 41.27 0.84
N ASN A 93 -0.58 40.51 -0.10
CA ASN A 93 0.20 39.87 -1.17
C ASN A 93 0.25 40.87 -2.33
N PRO A 94 1.35 41.61 -2.51
CA PRO A 94 1.34 42.72 -3.44
C PRO A 94 1.47 42.21 -4.88
N THR A 95 0.59 42.69 -5.75
CA THR A 95 0.45 42.30 -7.17
C THR A 95 1.76 42.31 -7.96
N HIS A 96 2.75 43.09 -7.54
CA HIS A 96 4.07 43.12 -8.16
C HIS A 96 4.87 41.82 -7.97
N ILE A 97 4.68 41.07 -6.87
CA ILE A 97 5.38 39.80 -6.65
C ILE A 97 4.88 38.75 -7.62
N VAL A 98 3.56 38.60 -7.75
CA VAL A 98 2.94 37.67 -8.72
C VAL A 98 3.36 38.02 -10.15
N GLN A 99 3.41 39.31 -10.50
CA GLN A 99 3.91 39.71 -11.82
C GLN A 99 5.39 39.42 -12.02
N ALA A 100 6.23 39.68 -11.01
CA ALA A 100 7.66 39.38 -11.08
C ALA A 100 7.89 37.87 -11.32
N TYR A 101 7.17 37.02 -10.58
CA TYR A 101 7.22 35.58 -10.81
C TYR A 101 6.68 35.20 -12.18
N LYS A 102 5.57 35.79 -12.65
CA LYS A 102 5.00 35.51 -13.98
C LYS A 102 6.03 35.81 -15.08
N LEU A 103 6.65 36.98 -15.03
CA LEU A 103 7.72 37.36 -15.95
C LEU A 103 8.92 36.41 -15.86
N ALA A 104 9.32 36.01 -14.65
CA ALA A 104 10.39 35.03 -14.45
C ALA A 104 10.04 33.68 -15.08
N ALA A 105 8.82 33.17 -14.89
CA ALA A 105 8.35 31.91 -15.46
C ALA A 105 8.32 31.96 -16.99
N LEU A 106 7.77 33.02 -17.57
CA LEU A 106 7.74 33.23 -19.03
C LEU A 106 9.17 33.28 -19.59
N LYS A 107 10.06 34.03 -18.96
CA LYS A 107 11.47 34.13 -19.40
C LYS A 107 12.20 32.80 -19.27
N ALA A 108 12.09 32.13 -18.14
CA ALA A 108 12.77 30.86 -17.88
C ALA A 108 12.29 29.75 -18.85
N SER A 109 11.02 29.79 -19.26
CA SER A 109 10.43 28.86 -20.24
C SER A 109 11.11 28.92 -21.61
N THR A 110 11.60 30.10 -22.03
CA THR A 110 12.32 30.29 -23.31
C THR A 110 13.74 29.73 -23.32
N THR A 111 14.30 29.36 -22.17
CA THR A 111 15.69 28.91 -22.08
C THR A 111 15.85 27.51 -22.69
N SER A 112 16.69 27.37 -23.71
CA SER A 112 17.04 26.07 -24.28
C SER A 112 17.86 25.24 -23.31
N ILE A 113 17.59 23.93 -23.23
CA ILE A 113 18.37 23.00 -22.40
C ILE A 113 19.31 22.23 -23.30
N GLY A 114 20.59 22.18 -22.92
CA GLY A 114 21.58 21.34 -23.58
C GLY A 114 21.21 19.86 -23.50
N SER A 115 21.46 19.13 -24.59
CA SER A 115 21.24 17.69 -24.71
C SER A 115 22.24 16.91 -23.85
N ASN A 116 22.08 16.93 -22.53
CA ASN A 116 22.76 15.98 -21.66
C ASN A 116 21.88 14.73 -21.59
N SER A 117 22.19 13.80 -22.50
CA SER A 117 21.60 12.47 -22.51
C SER A 117 22.27 11.65 -21.40
N ILE A 118 21.54 11.33 -20.33
CA ILE A 118 21.93 10.22 -19.47
C ILE A 118 21.25 8.97 -20.04
N SER A 119 22.09 7.97 -20.32
CA SER A 119 21.70 6.68 -20.86
C SER A 119 20.70 5.94 -19.96
N ASP A 120 19.58 5.55 -20.57
CA ASP A 120 18.72 4.40 -20.31
C ASP A 120 18.55 3.92 -18.85
N ILE A 121 17.59 4.49 -18.13
CA ILE A 121 16.87 3.76 -17.06
C ILE A 121 15.68 3.05 -17.72
N ARG A 122 16.02 2.07 -18.57
CA ARG A 122 15.19 1.15 -19.37
C ARG A 122 13.68 1.05 -19.05
N THR A 123 12.90 1.17 -20.12
CA THR A 123 11.80 0.35 -20.72
C THR A 123 11.29 -0.95 -20.05
N ALA A 124 11.78 -1.40 -18.90
CA ALA A 124 11.35 -2.64 -18.22
C ALA A 124 9.93 -2.55 -17.62
N ALA A 125 9.32 -1.35 -17.58
CA ALA A 125 8.00 -1.07 -17.03
C ALA A 125 6.82 -1.69 -17.79
N TYR A 126 7.02 -2.03 -19.07
CA TYR A 126 5.92 -2.21 -20.01
C TYR A 126 4.93 -3.34 -19.67
N PRO A 127 5.38 -4.54 -19.23
CA PRO A 127 4.46 -5.64 -18.94
C PRO A 127 3.54 -5.35 -17.75
N PHE A 128 4.05 -4.72 -16.69
CA PHE A 128 3.26 -4.39 -15.50
C PHE A 128 2.30 -3.22 -15.77
N LEU A 129 2.72 -2.20 -16.52
CA LEU A 129 1.84 -1.10 -16.91
C LEU A 129 0.59 -1.61 -17.64
N LYS A 130 0.76 -2.52 -18.61
CA LYS A 130 -0.37 -3.13 -19.33
C LYS A 130 -1.23 -4.02 -18.44
N LEU A 131 -0.65 -4.63 -17.42
CA LEU A 131 -1.39 -5.43 -16.45
C LEU A 131 -2.30 -4.54 -15.59
N ILE A 132 -1.78 -3.47 -14.99
CA ILE A 132 -2.60 -2.61 -14.12
C ILE A 132 -3.65 -1.84 -14.91
N GLN A 133 -3.39 -1.47 -16.17
CA GLN A 133 -4.38 -0.82 -17.03
C GLN A 133 -5.62 -1.68 -17.31
N LYS A 134 -5.54 -3.01 -17.11
CA LYS A 134 -6.70 -3.90 -17.22
C LYS A 134 -7.56 -3.90 -15.96
N THR A 135 -7.07 -3.36 -14.85
CA THR A 135 -7.81 -3.36 -13.60
C THR A 135 -8.82 -2.22 -13.58
N PRO A 136 -10.02 -2.41 -12.99
CA PRO A 136 -11.01 -1.35 -12.85
C PRO A 136 -10.45 -0.04 -12.30
N LEU A 137 -9.55 -0.10 -11.30
CA LEU A 137 -8.95 1.08 -10.67
C LEU A 137 -8.14 1.97 -11.62
N PHE A 138 -7.50 1.40 -12.65
CA PHE A 138 -6.57 2.14 -13.51
C PHE A 138 -6.93 2.13 -15.00
N SER A 139 -8.04 1.49 -15.37
CA SER A 139 -8.55 1.45 -16.75
C SER A 139 -8.74 2.83 -17.38
N GLY A 140 -9.12 3.84 -16.58
CA GLY A 140 -9.27 5.23 -17.02
C GLY A 140 -8.03 6.12 -16.89
N VAL A 141 -6.91 5.60 -16.37
CA VAL A 141 -5.71 6.39 -16.09
C VAL A 141 -4.77 6.41 -17.29
N ALA A 142 -4.37 7.61 -17.71
CA ALA A 142 -3.48 7.79 -18.85
C ALA A 142 -2.13 7.07 -18.64
N GLU A 143 -1.65 6.38 -19.68
CA GLU A 143 -0.43 5.54 -19.66
C GLU A 143 0.81 6.31 -19.16
N TRP A 144 0.94 7.58 -19.53
CA TRP A 144 2.07 8.39 -19.11
C TRP A 144 2.07 8.68 -17.59
N LYS A 145 0.89 8.81 -16.95
CA LYS A 145 0.79 9.00 -15.49
C LYS A 145 1.21 7.73 -14.73
N LEU A 146 0.83 6.57 -15.27
CA LEU A 146 1.26 5.28 -14.75
C LEU A 146 2.76 5.08 -14.94
N SER A 147 3.29 5.50 -16.08
CA SER A 147 4.73 5.46 -16.36
C SER A 147 5.51 6.32 -15.36
N CYS A 148 5.04 7.55 -15.07
CA CYS A 148 5.62 8.38 -14.00
C CYS A 148 5.62 7.65 -12.65
N SER A 149 4.51 7.03 -12.28
CA SER A 149 4.39 6.32 -11.00
C SER A 149 5.33 5.11 -10.93
N TYR A 150 5.49 4.39 -12.04
CA TYR A 150 6.46 3.29 -12.13
C TYR A 150 7.90 3.80 -11.97
N ILE A 151 8.29 4.88 -12.65
CA ILE A 151 9.62 5.47 -12.49
C ILE A 151 9.85 5.86 -11.03
N GLU A 152 8.87 6.51 -10.39
CA GLU A 152 8.92 6.83 -8.96
C GLU A 152 9.16 5.59 -8.10
N ALA A 153 8.45 4.49 -8.39
CA ALA A 153 8.60 3.22 -7.70
C ALA A 153 10.04 2.68 -7.77
N THR A 154 10.71 2.81 -8.92
CA THR A 154 12.09 2.33 -9.08
C THR A 154 13.07 3.04 -8.15
N TYR A 155 12.80 4.29 -7.78
CA TYR A 155 13.66 5.05 -6.86
C TYR A 155 13.50 4.60 -5.39
N PHE A 156 12.42 3.89 -5.04
CA PHE A 156 12.29 3.24 -3.74
C PHE A 156 13.01 1.88 -3.65
N LEU A 157 13.34 1.23 -4.79
CA LEU A 157 13.93 -0.10 -4.79
C LEU A 157 15.26 -0.21 -4.02
N PRO A 158 16.22 0.72 -4.13
CA PRO A 158 17.46 0.64 -3.35
C PRO A 158 17.19 0.66 -1.84
N LEU A 159 16.23 1.48 -1.40
CA LEU A 159 15.84 1.61 0.01
C LEU A 159 15.20 0.32 0.52
N LEU A 160 14.31 -0.29 -0.27
CA LEU A 160 13.65 -1.55 0.10
C LEU A 160 14.65 -2.70 0.14
N ARG A 161 15.54 -2.81 -0.87
CA ARG A 161 16.56 -3.86 -0.93
C ARG A 161 17.53 -3.81 0.24
N ALA A 162 17.86 -2.61 0.73
CA ALA A 162 18.69 -2.44 1.93
C ALA A 162 18.02 -3.00 3.21
N ARG A 163 16.69 -3.19 3.21
CA ARG A 163 15.92 -3.72 4.34
C ARG A 163 15.49 -5.17 4.15
N ARG A 164 15.81 -5.79 3.00
CA ARG A 164 15.34 -7.12 2.59
C ARG A 164 15.57 -8.22 3.63
N SER A 165 16.75 -8.25 4.24
CA SER A 165 17.16 -9.33 5.16
C SER A 165 17.12 -8.90 6.62
N LEU A 166 16.34 -7.86 6.95
CA LEU A 166 16.32 -7.28 8.30
C LEU A 166 15.74 -8.23 9.35
N ILE A 167 14.73 -9.03 8.97
CA ILE A 167 13.94 -9.84 9.92
C ILE A 167 14.03 -11.33 9.57
N PHE A 168 13.77 -11.68 8.31
CA PHE A 168 13.75 -13.07 7.85
C PHE A 168 15.01 -13.38 7.03
N SER A 169 15.72 -14.45 7.39
CA SER A 169 16.83 -14.98 6.60
C SER A 169 16.29 -15.77 5.41
N ARG A 170 16.74 -15.43 4.20
CA ARG A 170 16.28 -16.12 2.98
C ARG A 170 17.28 -17.19 2.57
N THR A 171 17.04 -18.41 3.05
CA THR A 171 17.69 -19.62 2.54
C THR A 171 16.63 -20.41 1.78
N ASN A 172 16.93 -20.86 0.55
CA ASN A 172 16.05 -21.71 -0.29
C ASN A 172 14.73 -21.12 -0.83
N VAL A 173 14.59 -19.79 -0.97
CA VAL A 173 13.38 -19.15 -1.53
C VAL A 173 13.58 -18.67 -2.98
N THR A 174 12.51 -18.66 -3.78
CA THR A 174 12.51 -18.16 -5.16
C THR A 174 12.77 -16.64 -5.27
N GLU A 175 12.99 -16.18 -6.50
CA GLU A 175 13.29 -14.78 -6.83
C GLU A 175 12.23 -13.78 -6.33
N ASP A 176 12.68 -12.56 -6.04
CA ASP A 176 11.97 -11.42 -5.44
C ASP A 176 10.90 -10.79 -6.35
N LYS A 177 9.91 -11.58 -6.79
CA LYS A 177 8.87 -11.10 -7.71
C LYS A 177 8.06 -9.91 -7.17
N TYR A 178 7.98 -9.78 -5.84
CA TYR A 178 7.20 -8.72 -5.20
C TYR A 178 7.94 -7.37 -5.09
N PHE A 179 9.26 -7.30 -5.31
CA PHE A 179 9.99 -6.03 -5.17
C PHE A 179 9.63 -5.00 -6.24
N ASP A 180 9.23 -5.43 -7.43
CA ASP A 180 8.84 -4.51 -8.50
C ASP A 180 7.37 -4.07 -8.38
N ILE A 181 6.49 -4.94 -7.87
CA ILE A 181 5.06 -4.64 -7.74
C ILE A 181 4.76 -3.77 -6.51
N ILE A 182 5.40 -4.00 -5.36
CA ILE A 182 5.07 -3.29 -4.11
C ILE A 182 5.23 -1.78 -4.25
N PRO A 183 6.42 -1.23 -4.57
CA PRO A 183 6.56 0.20 -4.68
C PRO A 183 5.69 0.78 -5.81
N PHE A 184 5.39 0.01 -6.87
CA PHE A 184 4.54 0.47 -7.95
C PHE A 184 3.08 0.59 -7.55
N THR A 185 2.49 -0.37 -6.82
CA THR A 185 1.10 -0.27 -6.36
C THR A 185 0.92 0.95 -5.43
N TRP A 186 1.85 1.16 -4.50
CA TRP A 186 1.84 2.31 -3.60
C TRP A 186 1.95 3.65 -4.34
N THR A 187 2.93 3.80 -5.23
CA THR A 187 3.12 5.06 -5.99
C THR A 187 1.99 5.31 -6.99
N ALA A 188 1.49 4.28 -7.68
CA ALA A 188 0.38 4.39 -8.62
C ALA A 188 -0.92 4.84 -7.93
N CYS A 189 -1.31 4.21 -6.83
CA CYS A 189 -2.49 4.61 -6.05
C CYS A 189 -2.31 6.01 -5.43
N ASN A 190 -1.12 6.32 -4.92
CA ASN A 190 -0.82 7.63 -4.35
C ASN A 190 -0.99 8.77 -5.38
N ASN A 191 -0.49 8.56 -6.59
CA ASN A 191 -0.48 9.57 -7.65
C ASN A 191 -1.83 9.64 -8.39
N SER A 192 -2.49 8.51 -8.66
CA SER A 192 -3.78 8.51 -9.37
C SER A 192 -4.88 9.18 -8.55
N ARG A 193 -4.87 9.01 -7.22
CA ARG A 193 -5.79 9.68 -6.31
C ARG A 193 -5.44 11.13 -5.99
N GLY A 194 -4.21 11.56 -6.28
CA GLY A 194 -3.67 12.81 -5.75
C GLY A 194 -3.54 12.81 -4.21
N THR A 195 -3.34 11.64 -3.60
CA THR A 195 -3.18 11.53 -2.15
C THR A 195 -1.87 12.16 -1.71
N TYR A 196 -0.79 12.04 -2.47
CA TYR A 196 0.51 12.65 -2.16
C TYR A 196 1.00 12.43 -0.72
N ALA A 197 0.86 11.21 -0.22
CA ALA A 197 1.37 10.76 1.06
C ALA A 197 2.85 11.15 1.26
N SER A 198 3.29 11.25 2.52
CA SER A 198 4.69 11.51 2.82
C SER A 198 5.55 10.33 2.40
N ASN A 199 6.79 10.58 1.99
CA ASN A 199 7.72 9.53 1.60
C ASN A 199 8.00 8.54 2.73
N THR A 200 8.00 9.01 3.98
CA THR A 200 8.10 8.16 5.16
C THR A 200 6.92 7.19 5.27
N LEU A 201 5.68 7.67 5.10
CA LEU A 201 4.49 6.82 5.17
C LEU A 201 4.48 5.80 4.04
N LEU A 202 4.72 6.24 2.80
CA LEU A 202 4.81 5.34 1.64
C LEU A 202 5.86 4.27 1.86
N PHE A 203 7.06 4.67 2.29
CA PHE A 203 8.15 3.72 2.52
C PHE A 203 7.82 2.74 3.64
N GLU A 204 7.30 3.19 4.79
CA GLU A 204 6.90 2.29 5.87
C GLU A 204 5.83 1.29 5.43
N MET A 205 4.84 1.73 4.65
CA MET A 205 3.81 0.83 4.15
C MET A 205 4.32 -0.13 3.08
N MET A 206 5.27 0.27 2.24
CA MET A 206 6.00 -0.65 1.36
C MET A 206 6.82 -1.66 2.17
N ILE A 207 7.41 -1.23 3.29
CA ILE A 207 8.16 -2.10 4.19
C ILE A 207 7.24 -3.17 4.80
N ILE A 208 6.10 -2.75 5.35
CA ILE A 208 5.09 -3.69 5.84
C ILE A 208 4.66 -4.64 4.74
N SER A 209 4.29 -4.12 3.56
CA SER A 209 3.84 -4.95 2.44
C SER A 209 4.84 -6.07 2.09
N PHE A 210 6.16 -5.80 2.06
CA PHE A 210 7.13 -6.86 1.76
C PHE A 210 7.33 -7.81 2.95
N LEU A 211 7.27 -7.30 4.19
CA LEU A 211 7.37 -8.16 5.38
C LEU A 211 6.19 -9.12 5.46
N ASN A 212 5.00 -8.72 4.98
CA ASN A 212 3.82 -9.57 4.90
C ASN A 212 4.09 -10.79 3.98
N TYR A 213 4.72 -10.60 2.82
CA TYR A 213 5.17 -11.72 1.98
C TYR A 213 6.20 -12.60 2.69
N GLN A 214 7.16 -12.00 3.39
CA GLN A 214 8.22 -12.76 4.03
C GLN A 214 7.74 -13.59 5.22
N ILE A 215 6.81 -13.06 6.01
CA ILE A 215 6.25 -13.82 7.13
C ILE A 215 5.33 -14.94 6.63
N ASP A 216 4.58 -14.71 5.55
CA ASP A 216 3.77 -15.75 4.91
C ASP A 216 4.67 -16.91 4.42
N GLU A 217 5.72 -16.60 3.65
CA GLU A 217 6.75 -17.57 3.22
C GLU A 217 7.37 -18.30 4.43
N TYR A 218 7.65 -17.58 5.52
CA TYR A 218 8.23 -18.14 6.73
C TYR A 218 7.28 -19.08 7.47
N MET A 219 6.03 -18.66 7.62
CA MET A 219 4.99 -19.43 8.30
C MET A 219 4.69 -20.72 7.54
N GLU A 220 4.71 -20.69 6.20
CA GLU A 220 4.49 -21.88 5.38
C GLU A 220 5.72 -22.80 5.31
N ALA A 221 6.91 -22.25 5.00
CA ALA A 221 8.09 -23.06 4.71
C ALA A 221 8.89 -23.51 5.94
N VAL A 222 8.83 -22.75 7.04
CA VAL A 222 9.63 -23.01 8.24
C VAL A 222 8.74 -23.39 9.43
N ALA A 223 7.75 -22.58 9.76
CA ALA A 223 6.88 -22.86 10.91
C ALA A 223 5.89 -23.99 10.61
N GLY A 224 5.33 -24.06 9.40
CA GLY A 224 4.32 -25.03 8.97
C GLY A 224 4.71 -26.49 9.22
N PRO A 225 5.89 -26.96 8.77
CA PRO A 225 6.36 -28.32 9.04
C PRO A 225 6.56 -28.64 10.53
N ILE A 226 6.77 -27.62 11.37
CA ILE A 226 6.92 -27.76 12.83
C ILE A 226 5.53 -27.81 13.49
N ILE A 227 4.61 -26.94 13.05
CA ILE A 227 3.19 -26.92 13.45
C ILE A 227 2.55 -28.29 13.20
N MET A 228 2.77 -28.86 12.01
CA MET A 228 2.26 -30.19 11.64
C MET A 228 2.82 -31.35 12.48
N LYS A 229 3.88 -31.13 13.27
CA LYS A 229 4.45 -32.10 14.22
C LYS A 229 3.93 -31.90 15.65
N GLU A 230 2.72 -31.37 15.81
CA GLU A 230 1.99 -31.20 17.07
C GLU A 230 2.56 -30.15 18.04
N LEU A 231 3.34 -29.19 17.54
CA LEU A 231 3.89 -28.07 18.34
C LEU A 231 3.04 -26.78 18.26
N SER A 232 1.81 -26.84 17.75
CA SER A 232 0.90 -25.68 17.70
C SER A 232 0.71 -25.01 19.06
N SER A 233 0.67 -25.81 20.14
CA SER A 233 0.50 -25.31 21.51
C SER A 233 1.70 -24.47 21.96
N GLU A 234 2.93 -24.87 21.60
CA GLU A 234 4.16 -24.15 21.91
C GLU A 234 4.21 -22.80 21.19
N ILE A 235 3.90 -22.77 19.89
CA ILE A 235 3.89 -21.52 19.12
C ILE A 235 2.78 -20.59 19.61
N ASN A 236 1.60 -21.11 19.95
CA ASN A 236 0.54 -20.30 20.55
C ASN A 236 0.94 -19.70 21.89
N HIS A 237 1.60 -20.49 22.76
CA HIS A 237 2.12 -19.98 24.03
C HIS A 237 3.20 -18.91 23.81
N PHE A 238 4.07 -19.10 22.82
CA PHE A 238 5.06 -18.10 22.43
C PHE A 238 4.42 -16.80 21.93
N ILE A 239 3.39 -16.90 21.08
CA ILE A 239 2.63 -15.73 20.64
C ILE A 239 2.02 -15.01 21.83
N ASP A 240 1.41 -15.74 22.78
CA ASP A 240 0.89 -15.12 24.00
C ASP A 240 1.96 -14.36 24.76
N TYR A 241 3.13 -14.98 24.94
CA TYR A 241 4.29 -14.34 25.57
C TYR A 241 4.71 -13.03 24.88
N LEU A 242 4.75 -12.99 23.53
CA LEU A 242 5.14 -11.79 22.78
C LEU A 242 4.26 -10.56 23.09
N PHE A 243 3.00 -10.76 23.48
CA PHE A 243 2.04 -9.69 23.71
C PHE A 243 1.72 -9.44 25.19
N THR A 244 1.85 -10.43 26.06
CA THR A 244 1.55 -10.29 27.50
C THR A 244 2.80 -10.19 28.39
N GLY A 245 3.96 -10.62 27.89
CA GLY A 245 5.21 -10.66 28.67
C GLY A 245 5.17 -11.60 29.87
N SER A 246 4.21 -12.52 29.95
CA SER A 246 3.84 -13.22 31.19
C SER A 246 4.60 -14.52 31.50
N SER A 247 5.77 -14.77 30.92
CA SER A 247 6.58 -15.97 31.21
C SER A 247 8.05 -15.80 30.80
N SER A 248 9.01 -16.25 31.60
CA SER A 248 10.41 -16.31 31.17
C SER A 248 10.62 -17.52 30.28
N LEU A 249 10.68 -17.33 28.96
CA LEU A 249 11.24 -18.36 28.08
C LEU A 249 12.77 -18.31 28.21
N GLU A 250 13.30 -19.07 29.16
CA GLU A 250 14.72 -19.41 29.15
C GLU A 250 14.98 -20.20 27.87
N ASN A 251 15.74 -19.60 26.94
CA ASN A 251 16.05 -20.09 25.58
C ASN A 251 14.85 -20.13 24.61
N ILE A 252 14.58 -19.00 23.96
CA ILE A 252 13.67 -18.95 22.78
C ILE A 252 14.29 -19.81 21.65
N PRO A 253 13.59 -20.85 21.15
CA PRO A 253 14.04 -21.62 20.01
C PRO A 253 14.40 -20.73 18.81
N SER A 254 15.45 -21.08 18.07
CA SER A 254 15.96 -20.24 16.97
C SER A 254 14.93 -19.99 15.87
N TYR A 255 14.00 -20.92 15.63
CA TYR A 255 12.88 -20.77 14.69
C TYR A 255 11.74 -19.88 15.21
N LEU A 256 11.77 -19.42 16.46
CA LEU A 256 10.81 -18.45 16.99
C LEU A 256 11.37 -17.02 17.01
N ALA A 257 12.70 -16.87 16.89
CA ALA A 257 13.36 -15.58 16.87
C ALA A 257 12.87 -14.64 15.73
N PRO A 258 12.60 -15.11 14.49
CA PRO A 258 12.07 -14.24 13.44
C PRO A 258 10.69 -13.64 13.78
N LEU A 259 9.81 -14.39 14.46
CA LEU A 259 8.50 -13.90 14.89
C LEU A 259 8.62 -12.82 16.00
N ALA A 260 9.57 -13.00 16.92
CA ALA A 260 9.89 -11.97 17.92
C ALA A 260 10.45 -10.70 17.27
N ASN A 261 11.38 -10.85 16.32
CA ASN A 261 11.99 -9.73 15.60
C ASN A 261 10.95 -8.98 14.77
N PHE A 262 10.07 -9.70 14.08
CA PHE A 262 8.93 -9.14 13.34
C PHE A 262 8.03 -8.32 14.27
N THR A 263 7.55 -8.92 15.36
CA THR A 263 6.68 -8.25 16.33
C THR A 263 7.35 -7.03 16.96
N SER A 264 8.64 -7.14 17.32
CA SER A 264 9.43 -6.04 17.86
C SER A 264 9.57 -4.89 16.87
N TYR A 265 9.84 -5.20 15.59
CA TYR A 265 9.96 -4.22 14.53
C TYR A 265 8.67 -3.42 14.35
N ILE A 266 7.53 -4.12 14.23
CA ILE A 266 6.20 -3.49 14.09
C ILE A 266 5.91 -2.56 15.28
N ARG A 267 6.12 -3.02 16.51
CA ARG A 267 5.84 -2.24 17.73
C ARG A 267 6.76 -1.02 17.88
N LYS A 268 8.04 -1.15 17.55
CA LYS A 268 8.99 -0.03 17.57
C LYS A 268 8.64 1.05 16.54
N GLY A 269 8.02 0.67 15.43
CA GLY A 269 7.57 1.62 14.40
C GLY A 269 6.45 2.56 14.83
N VAL A 270 5.76 2.29 15.94
CA VAL A 270 4.53 3.01 16.32
C VAL A 270 4.54 3.60 17.73
N THR A 271 5.71 3.72 18.37
CA THR A 271 5.81 4.17 19.78
C THR A 271 5.20 5.54 20.06
N ASN A 272 5.15 6.41 19.04
CA ASN A 272 4.63 7.78 19.15
C ASN A 272 3.16 7.91 18.73
N SER A 273 2.44 6.81 18.45
CA SER A 273 1.00 6.84 18.20
C SER A 273 0.20 6.76 19.49
N SER A 274 -1.11 6.97 19.43
CA SER A 274 -1.99 6.86 20.59
C SER A 274 -1.92 5.46 21.23
N VAL A 275 -2.08 5.40 22.54
CA VAL A 275 -2.09 4.12 23.29
C VAL A 275 -3.22 3.21 22.80
N LEU A 276 -4.38 3.78 22.43
CA LEU A 276 -5.51 3.00 21.93
C LEU A 276 -5.19 2.37 20.57
N ASP A 277 -4.58 3.13 19.64
CA ASP A 277 -4.17 2.61 18.33
C ASP A 277 -3.09 1.53 18.49
N GLN A 278 -2.10 1.73 19.39
CA GLN A 278 -1.08 0.70 19.68
C GLN A 278 -1.70 -0.59 20.24
N ARG A 279 -2.71 -0.48 21.12
CA ARG A 279 -3.43 -1.66 21.64
C ARG A 279 -4.21 -2.37 20.54
N ASN A 280 -4.86 -1.61 19.67
CA ASN A 280 -5.56 -2.16 18.51
C ASN A 280 -4.60 -2.91 17.59
N LEU A 281 -3.47 -2.31 17.24
CA LEU A 281 -2.42 -2.96 16.46
C LEU A 281 -1.93 -4.27 17.11
N ASN A 282 -1.64 -4.25 18.42
CA ASN A 282 -1.21 -5.47 19.11
C ASN A 282 -2.27 -6.58 19.06
N ARG A 283 -3.55 -6.22 19.17
CA ARG A 283 -4.67 -7.17 19.04
C ARG A 283 -4.70 -7.78 17.63
N GLU A 284 -4.71 -6.94 16.59
CA GLU A 284 -4.80 -7.41 15.21
C GLU A 284 -3.55 -8.19 14.79
N LEU A 285 -2.35 -7.78 15.23
CA LEU A 285 -1.09 -8.49 14.96
C LEU A 285 -1.08 -9.86 15.63
N LYS A 286 -1.61 -9.97 16.85
CA LYS A 286 -1.77 -11.25 17.54
C LYS A 286 -2.76 -12.16 16.81
N SER A 287 -3.89 -11.63 16.36
CA SER A 287 -4.87 -12.37 15.56
C SER A 287 -4.26 -12.89 14.26
N PHE A 288 -3.49 -12.06 13.55
CA PHE A 288 -2.78 -12.43 12.34
C PHE A 288 -1.82 -13.61 12.54
N LEU A 289 -0.96 -13.56 13.56
CA LEU A 289 -0.01 -14.66 13.83
C LEU A 289 -0.72 -15.97 14.20
N ARG A 290 -1.83 -15.87 14.95
CA ARG A 290 -2.66 -17.04 15.28
C ARG A 290 -3.39 -17.60 14.06
N ALA A 291 -3.86 -16.72 13.17
CA ALA A 291 -4.55 -17.12 11.96
C ALA A 291 -3.67 -17.99 11.05
N HIS A 292 -2.36 -17.72 10.96
CA HIS A 292 -1.42 -18.60 10.26
C HIS A 292 -1.35 -20.02 10.85
N ILE A 293 -1.38 -20.14 12.18
CA ILE A 293 -1.39 -21.46 12.84
C ILE A 293 -2.69 -22.20 12.52
N VAL A 294 -3.83 -21.52 12.69
CA VAL A 294 -5.16 -22.12 12.42
C VAL A 294 -5.29 -22.50 10.94
N GLN A 295 -4.81 -21.68 10.00
CA GLN A 295 -4.80 -21.99 8.58
C GLN A 295 -3.96 -23.25 8.29
N ALA A 296 -2.77 -23.37 8.89
CA ALA A 296 -1.93 -24.56 8.73
C ALA A 296 -2.60 -25.83 9.29
N GLU A 297 -3.29 -25.73 10.43
CA GLU A 297 -4.08 -26.82 11.00
C GLU A 297 -5.28 -27.19 10.11
N ASP A 298 -5.97 -26.20 9.55
CA ASP A 298 -7.10 -26.42 8.64
C ASP A 298 -6.62 -27.07 7.32
N ASN A 299 -5.46 -26.68 6.77
CA ASN A 299 -4.82 -27.35 5.61
C ASN A 299 -4.47 -28.81 5.93
N ALA A 300 -3.95 -29.10 7.12
CA ALA A 300 -3.63 -30.47 7.54
C ALA A 300 -4.91 -31.32 7.68
N GLN A 301 -5.98 -30.75 8.22
CA GLN A 301 -7.29 -31.41 8.31
C GLN A 301 -7.89 -31.70 6.94
N LEU A 302 -7.78 -30.75 5.99
CA LEU A 302 -8.20 -30.95 4.60
C LEU A 302 -7.44 -32.14 3.99
N THR A 303 -6.13 -32.22 4.18
CA THR A 303 -5.29 -33.31 3.66
C THR A 303 -5.62 -34.67 4.27
N ALA A 304 -5.98 -34.71 5.56
CA ALA A 304 -6.31 -35.96 6.26
C ALA A 304 -7.65 -36.56 5.82
N ARG A 305 -8.58 -35.75 5.29
CA ARG A 305 -9.87 -36.21 4.75
C ARG A 305 -9.72 -36.69 3.32
N ILE A 306 -9.29 -37.94 3.16
CA ILE A 306 -9.27 -38.61 1.85
C ILE A 306 -10.71 -38.97 1.45
N GLY A 307 -11.35 -38.15 0.62
CA GLY A 307 -12.67 -38.43 0.05
C GLY A 307 -13.36 -37.16 -0.45
N ASP A 308 -14.12 -37.29 -1.54
CA ASP A 308 -14.75 -36.24 -2.38
C ASP A 308 -15.81 -35.35 -1.68
N THR A 309 -15.85 -35.35 -0.35
CA THR A 309 -16.74 -34.53 0.46
C THR A 309 -15.95 -33.32 0.95
N GLY A 310 -16.37 -32.10 0.59
CA GLY A 310 -15.66 -30.85 0.85
C GLY A 310 -15.21 -30.62 2.31
N PHE A 311 -14.47 -29.53 2.52
CA PHE A 311 -14.04 -29.11 3.85
C PHE A 311 -15.26 -28.74 4.71
N SER A 312 -15.39 -29.41 5.86
CA SER A 312 -16.47 -29.18 6.82
C SER A 312 -15.93 -29.34 8.24
N LYS A 313 -15.64 -28.23 8.90
CA LYS A 313 -15.34 -28.19 10.33
C LYS A 313 -16.67 -28.09 11.06
N ALA A 314 -16.97 -29.01 11.97
CA ALA A 314 -18.30 -29.22 12.55
C ALA A 314 -18.98 -27.94 13.08
N ASP A 315 -18.21 -26.91 13.42
CA ASP A 315 -18.67 -25.65 13.99
C ASP A 315 -18.29 -24.39 13.17
N THR A 316 -17.92 -24.49 11.89
CA THR A 316 -17.47 -23.32 11.11
C THR A 316 -18.01 -23.31 9.68
N THR A 317 -18.85 -22.32 9.38
CA THR A 317 -19.34 -22.05 8.01
C THR A 317 -18.32 -21.29 7.19
N PHE A 318 -18.45 -21.32 5.86
CA PHE A 318 -17.64 -20.47 4.97
C PHE A 318 -17.68 -18.99 5.40
N PHE A 319 -18.88 -18.45 5.68
CA PHE A 319 -19.04 -17.06 6.09
C PHE A 319 -18.27 -16.72 7.37
N SER A 320 -18.31 -17.60 8.38
CA SER A 320 -17.59 -17.40 9.63
C SER A 320 -16.08 -17.45 9.42
N TRP A 321 -15.59 -18.46 8.68
CA TRP A 321 -14.17 -18.65 8.40
C TRP A 321 -13.57 -17.51 7.58
N VAL A 322 -14.24 -17.13 6.48
CA VAL A 322 -13.72 -16.11 5.56
C VAL A 322 -13.64 -14.74 6.22
N ARG A 323 -14.55 -14.43 7.14
CA ARG A 323 -14.57 -13.18 7.92
C ARG A 323 -13.78 -13.27 9.23
N SER A 324 -13.11 -14.37 9.57
CA SER A 324 -12.30 -14.50 10.79
C SER A 324 -10.88 -14.95 10.44
N THR A 325 -10.56 -16.24 10.65
CA THR A 325 -9.24 -16.84 10.38
C THR A 325 -8.70 -16.39 9.03
N SER A 326 -9.51 -16.50 7.98
CA SER A 326 -9.03 -16.25 6.63
C SER A 326 -8.76 -14.77 6.35
N ALA A 327 -9.68 -13.88 6.75
CA ALA A 327 -9.47 -12.44 6.69
C ALA A 327 -8.28 -11.99 7.53
N ASP A 328 -8.12 -12.53 8.74
CA ASP A 328 -7.03 -12.20 9.64
C ASP A 328 -5.68 -12.69 9.07
N HIS A 329 -5.65 -13.82 8.33
CA HIS A 329 -4.48 -14.35 7.62
C HIS A 329 -4.00 -13.45 6.47
N THR A 330 -4.87 -12.64 5.84
CA THR A 330 -4.49 -11.79 4.68
C THR A 330 -3.54 -10.64 5.01
N SER A 331 -3.09 -10.48 6.26
CA SER A 331 -2.33 -9.34 6.79
C SER A 331 -3.06 -7.97 6.78
N CYS A 332 -4.22 -7.88 6.13
CA CYS A 332 -4.97 -6.63 5.97
C CYS A 332 -5.36 -6.00 7.33
N PRO A 333 -5.94 -6.73 8.31
CA PRO A 333 -6.37 -6.12 9.56
C PRO A 333 -5.24 -5.45 10.36
N TYR A 334 -4.11 -6.13 10.56
CA TYR A 334 -3.00 -5.51 11.30
C TYR A 334 -2.30 -4.44 10.47
N SER A 335 -2.25 -4.55 9.14
CA SER A 335 -1.67 -3.50 8.28
C SER A 335 -2.52 -2.23 8.33
N PHE A 336 -3.85 -2.36 8.39
CA PHE A 336 -4.78 -1.24 8.60
C PHE A 336 -4.59 -0.62 9.99
N ALA A 337 -4.44 -1.45 11.04
CA ALA A 337 -4.15 -0.96 12.39
C ALA A 337 -2.79 -0.26 12.46
N PHE A 338 -1.78 -0.76 11.76
CA PHE A 338 -0.45 -0.15 11.67
C PHE A 338 -0.53 1.22 10.98
N LEU A 339 -1.25 1.30 9.85
CA LEU A 339 -1.51 2.58 9.19
C LEU A 339 -2.23 3.56 10.12
N SER A 340 -3.19 3.08 10.91
CA SER A 340 -3.90 3.91 11.89
C SER A 340 -2.93 4.49 12.93
N CYS A 341 -1.95 3.71 13.39
CA CYS A 341 -0.85 4.22 14.22
C CYS A 341 0.02 5.26 13.48
N LEU A 342 0.34 5.04 12.20
CA LEU A 342 1.11 6.00 11.39
C LEU A 342 0.37 7.32 11.22
N ILE A 343 -0.94 7.27 11.01
CA ILE A 343 -1.81 8.46 10.91
C ILE A 343 -1.85 9.16 12.27
N SER A 344 -2.10 8.42 13.34
CA SER A 344 -2.11 8.93 14.71
C SER A 344 -0.81 9.70 15.03
N ARG A 345 0.37 9.13 14.76
CA ARG A 345 1.64 9.80 15.06
C ARG A 345 1.94 11.00 14.14
N SER A 346 1.61 10.92 12.84
CA SER A 346 2.09 11.88 11.83
C SER A 346 1.10 13.02 11.56
N ILE A 347 -0.20 12.73 11.64
CA ILE A 347 -1.29 13.70 11.37
C ILE A 347 -1.98 14.04 12.69
N GLY A 348 -2.28 13.03 13.49
CA GLY A 348 -2.97 13.17 14.78
C GLY A 348 -2.07 13.66 15.93
N GLN A 349 -0.75 13.77 15.71
CA GLN A 349 0.24 14.16 16.74
C GLN A 349 0.15 13.31 18.02
N GLY A 350 -0.10 12.00 17.86
CA GLY A 350 -0.27 11.05 18.95
C GLY A 350 -1.71 10.91 19.45
N ALA A 351 -2.66 11.71 18.95
CA ALA A 351 -4.09 11.52 19.21
C ALA A 351 -4.63 10.28 18.49
N GLU A 352 -5.76 9.75 18.98
CA GLU A 352 -6.42 8.58 18.39
C GLU A 352 -6.76 8.82 16.91
N CYS A 353 -6.47 7.84 16.06
CA CYS A 353 -6.81 7.91 14.63
C CYS A 353 -8.32 8.06 14.41
N PHE A 354 -9.13 7.40 15.25
CA PHE A 354 -10.59 7.44 15.21
C PHE A 354 -11.14 7.75 16.60
N SER A 355 -11.57 9.00 16.80
CA SER A 355 -11.89 9.51 18.15
C SER A 355 -13.31 9.19 18.60
N THR A 356 -14.26 9.06 17.67
CA THR A 356 -15.66 8.75 18.02
C THR A 356 -15.93 7.24 17.97
N THR A 357 -16.92 6.80 18.73
CA THR A 357 -17.40 5.40 18.67
C THR A 357 -17.87 5.04 17.27
N ALA A 358 -18.57 5.96 16.59
CA ALA A 358 -19.02 5.76 15.21
C ALA A 358 -17.85 5.61 14.23
N GLN A 359 -16.83 6.48 14.31
CA GLN A 359 -15.62 6.34 13.49
C GLN A 359 -14.92 5.00 13.74
N ARG A 360 -14.75 4.60 15.00
CA ARG A 360 -14.12 3.31 15.34
C ARG A 360 -14.91 2.13 14.79
N TYR A 361 -16.23 2.18 14.86
CA TYR A 361 -17.10 1.15 14.31
C TYR A 361 -16.99 1.07 12.79
N TYR A 362 -17.19 2.18 12.07
CA TYR A 362 -17.12 2.20 10.60
C TYR A 362 -15.72 1.89 10.06
N ALA A 363 -14.65 2.29 10.76
CA ALA A 363 -13.30 1.90 10.40
C ALA A 363 -13.07 0.39 10.56
N SER A 364 -13.58 -0.22 11.64
CA SER A 364 -13.50 -1.67 11.84
C SER A 364 -14.29 -2.43 10.78
N ASP A 365 -15.48 -1.93 10.42
CA ASP A 365 -16.35 -2.48 9.39
C ASP A 365 -15.69 -2.39 8.00
N THR A 366 -15.15 -1.22 7.65
CA THR A 366 -14.35 -0.98 6.44
C THR A 366 -13.20 -1.98 6.35
N CYS A 367 -12.42 -2.11 7.42
CA CYS A 367 -11.28 -3.01 7.47
C CYS A 367 -11.68 -4.48 7.29
N ARG A 368 -12.81 -4.91 7.89
CA ARG A 368 -13.28 -6.29 7.79
C ARG A 368 -13.77 -6.63 6.38
N HIS A 369 -14.55 -5.74 5.77
CA HIS A 369 -14.96 -5.89 4.36
C HIS A 369 -13.75 -5.92 3.42
N LEU A 370 -12.78 -5.04 3.63
CA LEU A 370 -11.54 -5.03 2.85
C LEU A 370 -10.78 -6.35 2.96
N ALA A 371 -10.55 -6.85 4.19
CA ALA A 371 -9.82 -8.10 4.41
C ALA A 371 -10.54 -9.32 3.82
N THR A 372 -11.87 -9.37 3.96
CA THR A 372 -12.71 -10.46 3.42
C THR A 372 -12.68 -10.47 1.90
N MET A 373 -12.86 -9.31 1.26
CA MET A 373 -12.74 -9.14 -0.19
C MET A 373 -11.35 -9.59 -0.69
N CYS A 374 -10.28 -9.17 -0.01
CA CYS A 374 -8.91 -9.54 -0.39
C CYS A 374 -8.69 -11.06 -0.33
N ARG A 375 -9.23 -11.73 0.70
CA ARG A 375 -9.16 -13.18 0.79
C ARG A 375 -9.87 -13.85 -0.39
N MET A 376 -11.10 -13.43 -0.69
CA MET A 376 -11.88 -14.05 -1.76
C MET A 376 -11.23 -13.84 -3.14
N TYR A 377 -10.66 -12.66 -3.41
CA TYR A 377 -9.90 -12.43 -4.66
C TYR A 377 -8.61 -13.27 -4.74
N ASN A 378 -7.89 -13.42 -3.62
CA ASN A 378 -6.73 -14.28 -3.57
C ASN A 378 -7.13 -15.73 -3.89
N ASP A 379 -8.13 -16.26 -3.17
CA ASP A 379 -8.65 -17.61 -3.36
C ASP A 379 -9.16 -17.84 -4.78
N TYR A 380 -9.84 -16.86 -5.38
CA TYR A 380 -10.30 -16.91 -6.78
C TYR A 380 -9.13 -17.09 -7.76
N GLY A 381 -8.03 -16.37 -7.52
CA GLY A 381 -6.82 -16.42 -8.35
C GLY A 381 -5.99 -17.68 -8.13
N SER A 382 -6.09 -18.29 -6.95
CA SER A 382 -5.21 -19.40 -6.51
C SER A 382 -5.85 -20.78 -6.52
N ILE A 383 -7.14 -20.94 -6.86
CA ILE A 383 -7.87 -22.23 -6.84
C ILE A 383 -7.02 -23.43 -7.31
N GLN A 384 -6.40 -23.32 -8.49
CA GLN A 384 -5.60 -24.43 -9.04
C GLN A 384 -4.34 -24.70 -8.22
N ARG A 385 -3.62 -23.64 -7.83
CA ARG A 385 -2.38 -23.75 -7.04
C ARG A 385 -2.69 -24.35 -5.68
N ASP A 386 -3.72 -23.85 -5.01
CA ASP A 386 -4.08 -24.30 -3.67
C ASP A 386 -4.52 -25.77 -3.68
N ALA A 387 -5.23 -26.22 -4.72
CA ALA A 387 -5.53 -27.64 -4.90
C ALA A 387 -4.27 -28.51 -5.09
N GLU A 388 -3.28 -28.04 -5.87
CA GLU A 388 -1.99 -28.72 -6.07
C GLU A 388 -1.15 -28.77 -4.77
N GLU A 389 -1.18 -27.69 -3.98
CA GLU A 389 -0.42 -27.51 -2.74
C GLU A 389 -1.16 -28.02 -1.49
N LYS A 390 -2.43 -28.45 -1.64
CA LYS A 390 -3.35 -28.86 -0.56
C LYS A 390 -3.59 -27.76 0.48
N ASN A 391 -3.63 -26.52 0.02
CA ASN A 391 -4.02 -25.37 0.83
C ASN A 391 -5.54 -25.22 0.81
N LEU A 392 -6.14 -24.95 1.96
CA LEU A 392 -7.57 -24.69 2.07
C LEU A 392 -7.94 -23.39 1.36
N ASN A 393 -8.84 -23.52 0.39
CA ASN A 393 -9.41 -22.45 -0.40
C ASN A 393 -10.90 -22.27 -0.08
N SER A 394 -11.43 -21.07 -0.31
CA SER A 394 -12.87 -20.78 -0.20
C SER A 394 -13.76 -21.81 -0.91
N VAL A 395 -13.37 -22.30 -2.09
CA VAL A 395 -14.20 -23.23 -2.89
C VAL A 395 -14.28 -24.66 -2.36
N ASP A 396 -13.47 -24.99 -1.34
CA ASP A 396 -13.44 -26.30 -0.72
C ASP A 396 -14.58 -26.48 0.29
N PHE A 397 -15.17 -25.39 0.78
CA PHE A 397 -16.26 -25.43 1.76
C PHE A 397 -17.53 -26.06 1.17
N GLU A 398 -18.27 -26.82 2.01
CA GLU A 398 -19.54 -27.44 1.63
C GLU A 398 -20.60 -26.44 1.14
N ASP A 399 -20.53 -25.18 1.59
CA ASP A 399 -21.36 -24.06 1.10
C ASP A 399 -21.30 -23.93 -0.44
N PHE A 400 -20.20 -24.34 -1.08
CA PHE A 400 -20.01 -24.30 -2.52
C PHE A 400 -20.41 -25.60 -3.24
N ALA A 401 -20.83 -26.66 -2.53
CA ALA A 401 -21.11 -27.97 -3.12
C ALA A 401 -22.25 -27.94 -4.16
N SER A 402 -23.24 -27.06 -3.97
CA SER A 402 -24.37 -26.89 -4.89
C SER A 402 -24.12 -25.89 -6.02
N SER A 403 -22.99 -25.19 -6.02
CA SER A 403 -22.67 -24.22 -7.08
C SER A 403 -22.15 -24.93 -8.33
N ALA A 404 -22.82 -24.68 -9.46
CA ALA A 404 -22.40 -25.18 -10.77
C ALA A 404 -21.05 -24.58 -11.23
N ASP A 405 -20.74 -23.36 -10.80
CA ASP A 405 -19.46 -22.69 -11.04
C ASP A 405 -18.98 -22.02 -9.75
N LYS A 406 -18.26 -22.79 -8.93
CA LYS A 406 -17.72 -22.32 -7.65
C LYS A 406 -16.83 -21.09 -7.81
N LYS A 407 -16.07 -21.01 -8.91
CA LYS A 407 -15.14 -19.91 -9.18
C LYS A 407 -15.90 -18.62 -9.45
N GLN A 408 -16.94 -18.68 -10.28
CA GLN A 408 -17.79 -17.51 -10.55
C GLN A 408 -18.56 -17.08 -9.30
N THR A 409 -19.11 -18.02 -8.52
CA THR A 409 -19.79 -17.70 -7.26
C THR A 409 -18.86 -16.98 -6.27
N LEU A 410 -17.61 -17.45 -6.12
CA LEU A 410 -16.64 -16.79 -5.25
C LEU A 410 -16.33 -15.35 -5.71
N PHE A 411 -16.20 -15.13 -7.02
CA PHE A 411 -15.98 -13.79 -7.57
C PHE A 411 -17.15 -12.84 -7.26
N GLU A 412 -18.39 -13.30 -7.42
CA GLU A 412 -19.58 -12.50 -7.11
C GLU A 412 -19.66 -12.13 -5.63
N LEU A 413 -19.26 -13.03 -4.73
CA LEU A 413 -19.16 -12.74 -3.30
C LEU A 413 -18.04 -11.73 -2.99
N ALA A 414 -16.91 -11.81 -3.70
CA ALA A 414 -15.84 -10.82 -3.57
C ALA A 414 -16.30 -9.42 -4.02
N GLU A 415 -17.04 -9.33 -5.14
CA GLU A 415 -17.63 -8.07 -5.61
C GLU A 415 -18.70 -7.53 -4.63
N TYR A 416 -19.49 -8.41 -4.01
CA TYR A 416 -20.41 -8.02 -2.94
C TYR A 416 -19.66 -7.38 -1.76
N GLU A 417 -18.59 -8.02 -1.27
CA GLU A 417 -17.76 -7.47 -0.19
C GLU A 417 -17.10 -6.15 -0.60
N ARG A 418 -16.73 -5.98 -1.88
CA ARG A 418 -16.23 -4.72 -2.41
C ARG A 418 -17.27 -3.61 -2.37
N VAL A 419 -18.52 -3.88 -2.70
CA VAL A 419 -19.62 -2.91 -2.56
C VAL A 419 -19.84 -2.54 -1.09
N CYS A 420 -19.82 -3.51 -0.18
CA CYS A 420 -19.93 -3.27 1.25
C CYS A 420 -18.77 -2.42 1.79
N LEU A 421 -17.54 -2.67 1.34
CA LEU A 421 -16.37 -1.83 1.61
C LEU A 421 -16.61 -0.38 1.21
N GLN A 422 -17.10 -0.12 -0.01
CA GLN A 422 -17.37 1.25 -0.48
C GLN A 422 -18.42 1.95 0.39
N ASN A 423 -19.47 1.23 0.79
CA ASN A 423 -20.52 1.77 1.66
C ASN A 423 -20.00 2.07 3.08
N ALA A 424 -19.22 1.17 3.68
CA ALA A 424 -18.64 1.36 5.01
C ALA A 424 -17.65 2.53 5.02
N LEU A 425 -16.80 2.64 4.00
CA LEU A 425 -15.85 3.72 3.84
C LEU A 425 -16.55 5.07 3.63
N GLY A 426 -17.61 5.12 2.82
CA GLY A 426 -18.42 6.32 2.64
C GLY A 426 -19.09 6.79 3.94
N ARG A 427 -19.55 5.86 4.79
CA ARG A 427 -20.07 6.19 6.12
C ARG A 427 -18.99 6.73 7.06
N LEU A 428 -17.78 6.18 7.00
CA LEU A 428 -16.64 6.68 7.76
C LEU A 428 -16.24 8.10 7.32
N GLU A 429 -16.22 8.37 6.01
CA GLU A 429 -15.94 9.70 5.45
C GLU A 429 -16.99 10.73 5.90
N GLN A 430 -18.28 10.39 5.81
CA GLN A 430 -19.36 11.25 6.30
C GLN A 430 -19.26 11.54 7.81
N GLU A 431 -18.89 10.55 8.61
CA GLU A 431 -18.71 10.74 10.05
C GLU A 431 -17.47 11.59 10.37
N ALA A 432 -16.40 11.47 9.58
CA ALA A 432 -15.23 12.34 9.68
C ALA A 432 -15.59 13.81 9.39
N GLU A 433 -16.44 14.06 8.39
CA GLU A 433 -16.92 15.40 8.06
C GLU A 433 -17.79 16.01 9.17
N ARG A 434 -18.67 15.22 9.80
CA ARG A 434 -19.53 15.70 10.89
C ARG A 434 -18.79 16.07 12.17
N THR A 435 -17.66 15.43 12.43
CA THR A 435 -16.93 15.53 13.71
C THR A 435 -15.87 16.65 13.72
N VAL A 436 -15.81 17.43 12.64
CA VAL A 436 -15.00 18.64 12.54
C VAL A 436 -15.57 19.70 13.48
N SER A 437 -14.88 19.93 14.61
CA SER A 437 -15.15 21.03 15.54
C SER A 437 -14.48 22.33 15.06
N GLU A 438 -14.84 23.45 15.67
CA GLU A 438 -14.32 24.82 15.42
C GLU A 438 -12.79 25.00 15.59
N GLU A 439 -12.05 23.92 15.87
CA GLU A 439 -10.60 23.96 16.04
C GLU A 439 -9.89 24.09 14.68
N LEU A 440 -9.10 25.15 14.55
CA LEU A 440 -8.36 25.46 13.33
C LEU A 440 -7.48 24.27 12.89
N GLY A 441 -7.67 23.81 11.66
CA GLY A 441 -6.87 22.75 11.05
C GLY A 441 -7.32 21.31 11.35
N LYS A 442 -8.31 21.09 12.23
CA LYS A 442 -8.88 19.76 12.45
C LYS A 442 -9.53 19.19 11.19
N GLU A 443 -10.25 20.04 10.45
CA GLU A 443 -10.84 19.67 9.15
C GLU A 443 -9.78 19.15 8.17
N GLN A 444 -8.68 19.89 8.03
CA GLN A 444 -7.61 19.51 7.12
C GLN A 444 -6.94 18.20 7.55
N ARG A 445 -6.77 17.97 8.86
CA ARG A 445 -6.25 16.70 9.40
C ARG A 445 -7.20 15.54 9.09
N GLU A 446 -8.51 15.72 9.29
CA GLU A 446 -9.51 14.70 8.99
C GLU A 446 -9.58 14.36 7.50
N ARG A 447 -9.64 15.38 6.63
CA ARG A 447 -9.58 15.20 5.16
C ARG A 447 -8.31 14.46 4.75
N ARG A 448 -7.17 14.83 5.35
CA ARG A 448 -5.88 14.19 5.06
C ARG A 448 -5.84 12.72 5.49
N LYS A 449 -6.38 12.42 6.68
CA LYS A 449 -6.54 11.06 7.19
C LYS A 449 -7.39 10.21 6.25
N MET A 450 -8.55 10.72 5.82
CA MET A 450 -9.43 10.01 4.88
C MET A 450 -8.77 9.76 3.53
N ALA A 451 -8.04 10.74 2.98
CA ALA A 451 -7.29 10.56 1.73
C ALA A 451 -6.25 9.43 1.80
N ILE A 452 -5.59 9.26 2.95
CA ILE A 452 -4.61 8.19 3.17
C ILE A 452 -5.30 6.83 3.35
N LEU A 453 -6.39 6.77 4.13
CA LEU A 453 -7.15 5.53 4.30
C LEU A 453 -7.75 5.04 2.99
N ARG A 454 -8.24 5.97 2.17
CA ARG A 454 -8.74 5.66 0.84
C ARG A 454 -7.63 5.13 -0.08
N MET A 455 -6.44 5.75 -0.04
CA MET A 455 -5.27 5.24 -0.77
C MET A 455 -4.89 3.82 -0.32
N PHE A 456 -4.93 3.53 0.99
CA PHE A 456 -4.68 2.18 1.49
C PHE A 456 -5.71 1.16 0.97
N CYS A 457 -6.99 1.51 0.97
CA CYS A 457 -8.04 0.66 0.42
C CYS A 457 -7.79 0.40 -1.08
N ASP A 458 -7.45 1.43 -1.86
CA ASP A 458 -7.15 1.29 -3.29
C ASP A 458 -5.91 0.41 -3.54
N VAL A 459 -4.84 0.53 -2.73
CA VAL A 459 -3.65 -0.33 -2.84
C VAL A 459 -4.03 -1.79 -2.58
N THR A 460 -4.84 -2.03 -1.55
CA THR A 460 -5.22 -3.39 -1.13
C THR A 460 -6.19 -4.02 -2.14
N ASP A 461 -7.18 -3.26 -2.63
CA ASP A 461 -8.09 -3.64 -3.71
C ASP A 461 -7.32 -3.92 -5.03
N LEU A 462 -6.30 -3.12 -5.34
CA LEU A 462 -5.45 -3.36 -6.51
C LEU A 462 -4.75 -4.72 -6.44
N TYR A 463 -4.22 -5.14 -5.29
CA TYR A 463 -3.64 -6.48 -5.17
C TYR A 463 -4.67 -7.57 -5.48
N GLY A 464 -5.90 -7.43 -4.95
CA GLY A 464 -7.00 -8.34 -5.26
C GLY A 464 -7.31 -8.41 -6.76
N GLN A 465 -7.45 -7.26 -7.42
CA GLN A 465 -7.68 -7.19 -8.87
C GLN A 465 -6.53 -7.81 -9.67
N LEU A 466 -5.29 -7.68 -9.19
CA LEU A 466 -4.15 -8.31 -9.85
C LEU A 466 -4.23 -9.83 -9.77
N TYR A 467 -4.62 -10.42 -8.63
CA TYR A 467 -4.86 -11.87 -8.50
C TYR A 467 -5.96 -12.40 -9.43
N VAL A 468 -7.00 -11.60 -9.67
CA VAL A 468 -8.07 -11.93 -10.64
C VAL A 468 -7.52 -11.99 -12.06
N VAL A 469 -6.63 -11.06 -12.43
CA VAL A 469 -6.06 -11.00 -13.79
C VAL A 469 -4.92 -12.00 -13.99
N LYS A 470 -4.10 -12.24 -12.96
CA LYS A 470 -2.95 -13.14 -12.99
C LYS A 470 -2.54 -13.54 -11.58
N ASP A 471 -2.33 -14.83 -11.32
CA ASP A 471 -1.74 -15.27 -10.05
C ASP A 471 -0.32 -14.70 -9.87
N MET A 472 -0.09 -14.04 -8.74
CA MET A 472 1.13 -13.31 -8.41
C MET A 472 1.96 -13.97 -7.29
N ALA A 473 1.50 -15.07 -6.66
CA ALA A 473 2.23 -15.66 -5.54
C ALA A 473 3.47 -16.48 -5.98
N SER A 474 4.40 -16.65 -5.05
CA SER A 474 5.55 -17.55 -5.20
C SER A 474 5.11 -19.00 -5.06
N ARG A 475 5.77 -19.92 -5.78
CA ARG A 475 5.60 -21.37 -5.55
C ARG A 475 6.66 -21.84 -4.56
N ILE A 476 6.27 -22.66 -3.58
CA ILE A 476 7.23 -23.31 -2.69
C ILE A 476 7.93 -24.42 -3.49
N LYS A 477 9.27 -24.44 -3.48
CA LYS A 477 10.01 -25.59 -4.03
C LYS A 477 9.91 -26.74 -3.02
N PRO A 478 9.55 -27.97 -3.44
CA PRO A 478 9.61 -29.11 -2.54
C PRO A 478 11.04 -29.25 -2.02
N SER A 479 11.21 -29.49 -0.71
CA SER A 479 12.50 -29.81 -0.14
C SER A 479 13.03 -31.05 -0.85
N THR A 480 14.11 -30.89 -1.62
CA THR A 480 14.90 -32.05 -2.05
C THR A 480 15.43 -32.67 -0.78
N ASN A 481 14.93 -33.86 -0.44
CA ASN A 481 15.41 -34.66 0.69
C ASN A 481 16.94 -34.61 0.75
N GLY A 482 17.46 -34.30 1.93
CA GLY A 482 18.88 -34.16 2.16
C GLY A 482 19.65 -35.39 1.68
N GLU A 483 20.51 -35.19 0.68
CA GLU A 483 21.67 -36.04 0.51
C GLU A 483 22.54 -35.84 1.75
N HIS A 484 22.52 -36.84 2.62
CA HIS A 484 23.57 -37.05 3.60
C HIS A 484 24.92 -37.11 2.87
N HIS A 485 25.63 -35.98 2.81
CA HIS A 485 27.08 -36.04 2.65
C HIS A 485 27.69 -36.36 4.01
N ALA A 486 27.92 -37.65 4.20
CA ALA A 486 28.96 -38.13 5.10
C ALA A 486 30.31 -37.62 4.58
N SER A 487 31.01 -36.88 5.43
CA SER A 487 32.47 -36.79 5.48
C SER A 487 32.89 -36.47 6.90
#